data_AF-A0A8B8MBN7-F1
#
_entry.id   AF-A0A8B8MBN7-F1
#
_cell.length_a   1.000
_cell.length_b   1.000
_cell.length_c   1.000
_cell.angle_alpha   90.00
_cell.angle_beta   90.00
_cell.angle_gamma   90.00
#
_symmetry.space_group_name_H-M   'P 1'
#
loop_
_entity.id
_entity.type
_entity.pdbx_description
1 polymer ?
#
loop_
_entity_poly.entity_id
_entity_poly.type
_entity_poly.pdbx_seq_one_letter_code
_entity_poly.pdbx_strand_id
1 'polypeptide(L)'
;MAGRGRPAGATNKLLERMTQVLETLAHNQEAEPAEYRGLSSFTRHNPPKFEGKFDPEGAQRWITDMEKIFHAMGCRDEHKVTYATYMLSGEAENWWRFASQTLLQEDGYIPWETFKATFLGNYFPRDLKKQKAREFLELKQGNMSVGGYAAKFHELMKYWPHYQHNDGEEDLCAQFEHGLRPDIRATVSVFQLTELPTLVSKCRIFEANTKGKTVDTRIGGPVRQD
;
A
#
# COMPACT_ATOMS: atom_id res chain seq x y z
N MET A 1 -11.07 -72.11 -30.10
CA MET A 1 -10.72 -70.76 -29.63
C MET A 1 -9.37 -70.83 -28.95
N ALA A 2 -8.37 -70.06 -29.41
CA ALA A 2 -7.11 -69.89 -28.68
C ALA A 2 -6.64 -68.45 -28.92
N GLY A 3 -6.85 -67.59 -27.92
CA GLY A 3 -6.48 -66.19 -27.94
C GLY A 3 -4.96 -66.03 -27.82
N ARG A 4 -4.35 -65.31 -28.77
CA ARG A 4 -2.97 -64.86 -28.70
C ARG A 4 -2.87 -63.71 -27.69
N GLY A 5 -2.37 -64.01 -26.49
CA GLY A 5 -1.97 -62.98 -25.53
C GLY A 5 -0.74 -62.22 -26.03
N ARG A 6 -0.86 -60.90 -26.17
CA ARG A 6 0.27 -59.99 -26.43
C ARG A 6 1.25 -60.05 -25.24
N PRO A 7 2.58 -59.98 -25.46
CA PRO A 7 3.55 -60.05 -24.38
C PRO A 7 3.61 -58.73 -23.61
N ALA A 8 3.20 -58.76 -22.34
CA ALA A 8 3.25 -57.64 -21.38
C ALA A 8 4.68 -57.11 -21.11
N GLY A 9 5.73 -57.80 -21.59
CA GLY A 9 7.13 -57.37 -21.42
C GLY A 9 7.59 -56.24 -22.35
N ALA A 10 6.92 -56.03 -23.48
CA ALA A 10 7.27 -54.96 -24.42
C ALA A 10 6.79 -53.57 -23.95
N THR A 11 5.65 -53.53 -23.27
CA THR A 11 5.05 -52.30 -22.72
C THR A 11 5.85 -51.76 -21.53
N ASN A 12 6.39 -52.63 -20.68
CA ASN A 12 7.21 -52.20 -19.54
C ASN A 12 8.54 -51.58 -19.98
N LYS A 13 9.21 -52.16 -20.99
CA LYS A 13 10.45 -51.59 -21.55
C LYS A 13 10.25 -50.23 -22.22
N LEU A 14 9.08 -50.03 -22.84
CA LEU A 14 8.73 -48.74 -23.43
C LEU A 14 8.50 -47.69 -22.36
N LEU A 15 7.76 -48.05 -21.30
CA LEU A 15 7.50 -47.16 -20.17
C LEU A 15 8.79 -46.74 -19.48
N GLU A 16 9.70 -47.67 -19.23
CA GLU A 16 11.01 -47.42 -18.59
C GLU A 16 11.88 -46.49 -19.44
N ARG A 17 11.89 -46.65 -20.77
CA ARG A 17 12.57 -45.73 -21.68
C ARG A 17 11.92 -44.34 -21.70
N MET A 18 10.59 -44.26 -21.64
CA MET A 18 9.89 -42.98 -21.58
C MET A 18 10.20 -42.24 -20.27
N THR A 19 10.23 -42.95 -19.14
CA THR A 19 10.62 -42.38 -17.83
C THR A 19 12.05 -41.87 -17.87
N GLN A 20 13.00 -42.66 -18.40
CA GLN A 20 14.39 -42.24 -18.54
C GLN A 20 14.51 -40.97 -19.40
N VAL A 21 13.79 -40.89 -20.53
CA VAL A 21 13.81 -39.71 -21.40
C VAL A 21 13.20 -38.49 -20.70
N LEU A 22 12.11 -38.65 -19.96
CA LEU A 22 11.50 -37.57 -19.18
C LEU A 22 12.43 -37.08 -18.06
N GLU A 23 13.10 -37.98 -17.36
CA GLU A 23 14.09 -37.64 -16.33
C GLU A 23 15.31 -36.92 -16.92
N THR A 24 15.78 -37.36 -18.09
CA THR A 24 16.92 -36.73 -18.79
C THR A 24 16.54 -35.35 -19.34
N LEU A 25 15.31 -35.18 -19.84
CA LEU A 25 14.78 -33.89 -20.27
C LEU A 25 14.54 -32.93 -19.09
N ALA A 26 14.12 -33.44 -17.94
CA ALA A 26 13.98 -32.66 -16.72
C ALA A 26 15.35 -32.22 -16.14
N HIS A 27 16.38 -33.06 -16.25
CA HIS A 27 17.76 -32.70 -15.86
C HIS A 27 18.46 -31.77 -16.87
N ASN A 28 18.11 -31.82 -18.15
CA ASN A 28 18.68 -30.98 -19.21
C ASN A 28 17.95 -29.66 -19.42
N GLN A 29 16.87 -29.38 -18.66
CA GLN A 29 16.45 -28.00 -18.46
C GLN A 29 17.48 -27.35 -17.54
N GLU A 30 18.50 -26.72 -18.13
CA GLU A 30 19.27 -25.70 -17.44
C GLU A 30 18.27 -24.64 -16.97
N ALA A 31 17.82 -24.81 -15.72
CA ALA A 31 16.86 -23.92 -15.14
C ALA A 31 17.58 -22.59 -14.92
N GLU A 32 17.16 -21.57 -15.67
CA GLU A 32 17.61 -20.18 -15.53
C GLU A 32 17.97 -19.86 -14.07
N PRO A 33 19.15 -19.25 -13.80
CA PRO A 33 19.58 -18.93 -12.44
C PRO A 33 18.43 -18.29 -11.66
N ALA A 34 18.24 -18.71 -10.39
CA ALA A 34 17.09 -18.28 -9.60
C ALA A 34 16.94 -16.74 -9.55
N GLU A 35 18.05 -16.02 -9.61
CA GLU A 35 18.13 -14.56 -9.70
C GLU A 35 17.49 -13.99 -10.98
N TYR A 36 17.72 -14.63 -12.13
CA TYR A 36 17.15 -14.23 -13.43
C TYR A 36 15.63 -14.49 -13.49
N ARG A 37 15.17 -15.57 -12.83
CA ARG A 37 13.74 -15.85 -12.66
C ARG A 37 13.02 -14.82 -11.78
N GLY A 38 13.70 -14.27 -10.78
CA GLY A 38 13.12 -13.26 -9.90
C GLY A 38 12.86 -11.93 -10.62
N LEU A 39 13.83 -11.41 -11.38
CA LEU A 39 13.67 -10.16 -12.13
C LEU A 39 12.63 -10.27 -13.26
N SER A 40 12.60 -11.40 -13.97
CA SER A 40 11.57 -11.65 -14.99
C SER A 40 10.16 -11.75 -14.38
N SER A 41 10.02 -12.38 -13.20
CA SER A 41 8.75 -12.40 -12.47
C SER A 41 8.33 -11.00 -12.02
N PHE A 42 9.27 -10.21 -11.50
CA PHE A 42 9.04 -8.82 -11.07
C PHE A 42 8.55 -7.93 -12.23
N THR A 43 9.25 -7.94 -13.36
CA THR A 43 8.90 -7.13 -14.53
C THR A 43 7.54 -7.50 -15.13
N ARG A 44 7.11 -8.76 -15.01
CA ARG A 44 5.77 -9.22 -15.43
C ARG A 44 4.63 -8.54 -14.65
N HIS A 45 4.89 -8.01 -13.45
CA HIS A 45 3.92 -7.23 -12.69
C HIS A 45 3.81 -5.77 -13.15
N ASN A 46 4.53 -5.39 -14.23
CA ASN A 46 4.56 -4.03 -14.79
C ASN A 46 4.89 -2.96 -13.73
N PRO A 47 6.04 -3.08 -13.03
CA PRO A 47 6.43 -2.13 -12.01
C PRO A 47 6.57 -0.70 -12.60
N PRO A 48 6.09 0.34 -11.91
CA PRO A 48 6.25 1.71 -12.38
C PRO A 48 7.72 2.15 -12.40
N LYS A 49 8.09 2.93 -13.42
CA LYS A 49 9.39 3.62 -13.47
C LYS A 49 9.37 4.89 -12.62
N PHE A 50 10.55 5.27 -12.13
CA PHE A 50 10.75 6.57 -11.48
C PHE A 50 11.95 7.28 -12.13
N GLU A 51 11.69 8.40 -12.80
CA GLU A 51 12.69 9.15 -13.57
C GLU A 51 13.51 10.14 -12.71
N GLY A 52 13.17 10.27 -11.43
CA GLY A 52 13.54 11.44 -10.64
C GLY A 52 12.67 12.64 -10.99
N LYS A 53 13.05 13.83 -10.48
CA LYS A 53 12.29 15.11 -10.38
C LYS A 53 11.70 15.35 -8.99
N PHE A 54 11.36 16.62 -8.73
CA PHE A 54 10.72 17.06 -7.49
C PHE A 54 9.23 16.68 -7.48
N ASP A 55 8.94 15.40 -7.21
CA ASP A 55 7.59 14.87 -6.96
C ASP A 55 7.57 14.02 -5.68
N PRO A 56 7.40 14.65 -4.50
CA PRO A 56 7.40 13.95 -3.21
C PRO A 56 6.27 12.92 -3.08
N GLU A 57 5.10 13.22 -3.65
CA GLU A 57 3.97 12.29 -3.62
C GLU A 57 4.18 11.12 -4.57
N GLY A 58 4.75 11.37 -5.76
CA GLY A 58 5.16 10.33 -6.70
C GLY A 58 6.21 9.40 -6.12
N ALA A 59 7.21 9.93 -5.41
CA ALA A 59 8.21 9.13 -4.72
C ALA A 59 7.59 8.19 -3.67
N GLN A 60 6.67 8.70 -2.85
CA GLN A 60 5.95 7.87 -1.87
C GLN A 60 5.07 6.81 -2.54
N ARG A 61 4.30 7.19 -3.58
CA ARG A 61 3.48 6.26 -4.36
C ARG A 61 4.32 5.14 -4.98
N TRP A 62 5.47 5.50 -5.55
CA TRP A 62 6.39 4.56 -6.18
C TRP A 62 6.89 3.51 -5.18
N ILE A 63 7.32 3.91 -3.97
CA ILE A 63 7.68 2.96 -2.90
C ILE A 63 6.53 2.03 -2.56
N THR A 64 5.32 2.56 -2.34
CA THR A 64 4.15 1.75 -2.03
C THR A 64 3.82 0.75 -3.14
N ASP A 65 3.96 1.14 -4.41
CA ASP A 65 3.69 0.23 -5.53
C ASP A 65 4.78 -0.85 -5.68
N MET A 66 6.06 -0.53 -5.42
CA MET A 66 7.12 -1.55 -5.34
C MET A 66 6.83 -2.57 -4.23
N GLU A 67 6.45 -2.10 -3.03
CA GLU A 67 6.17 -2.98 -1.89
C GLU A 67 4.99 -3.91 -2.13
N LYS A 68 3.93 -3.44 -2.81
CA LYS A 68 2.81 -4.29 -3.24
C LYS A 68 3.28 -5.44 -4.13
N ILE A 69 4.16 -5.14 -5.10
CA ILE A 69 4.69 -6.15 -6.02
C ILE A 69 5.58 -7.14 -5.25
N PHE A 70 6.50 -6.64 -4.42
CA PHE A 70 7.38 -7.48 -3.60
C PHE A 70 6.60 -8.43 -2.70
N HIS A 71 5.53 -7.93 -2.06
CA HIS A 71 4.65 -8.74 -1.25
C HIS A 71 3.93 -9.81 -2.09
N ALA A 72 3.33 -9.42 -3.21
CA ALA A 72 2.57 -10.34 -4.07
C ALA A 72 3.43 -11.48 -4.63
N MET A 73 4.71 -11.23 -4.91
CA MET A 73 5.62 -12.26 -5.44
C MET A 73 6.47 -12.98 -4.37
N GLY A 74 6.31 -12.63 -3.08
CA GLY A 74 7.14 -13.19 -2.01
C GLY A 74 8.63 -12.85 -2.14
N CYS A 75 8.95 -11.63 -2.58
CA CYS A 75 10.32 -11.19 -2.83
C CYS A 75 11.16 -11.16 -1.55
N ARG A 76 12.31 -11.85 -1.58
CA ARG A 76 13.30 -11.81 -0.51
C ARG A 76 13.94 -10.42 -0.39
N ASP A 77 14.32 -10.04 0.82
CA ASP A 77 14.84 -8.70 1.10
C ASP A 77 16.12 -8.38 0.30
N GLU A 78 17.01 -9.37 0.19
CA GLU A 78 18.27 -9.33 -0.57
C GLU A 78 18.12 -8.93 -2.05
N HIS A 79 16.92 -9.10 -2.63
CA HIS A 79 16.66 -8.78 -4.04
C HIS A 79 15.86 -7.48 -4.24
N LYS A 80 15.20 -6.95 -3.21
CA LYS A 80 14.26 -5.82 -3.36
C LYS A 80 14.93 -4.57 -3.91
N VAL A 81 16.10 -4.21 -3.37
CA VAL A 81 16.84 -3.02 -3.82
C VAL A 81 17.29 -3.17 -5.27
N THR A 82 17.80 -4.35 -5.65
CA THR A 82 18.20 -4.63 -7.04
C THR A 82 17.03 -4.49 -8.01
N TYR A 83 15.85 -5.01 -7.65
CA TYR A 83 14.66 -4.93 -8.52
C TYR A 83 14.07 -3.53 -8.57
N ALA A 84 14.01 -2.81 -7.45
CA ALA A 84 13.53 -1.43 -7.43
C ALA A 84 14.46 -0.50 -8.22
N THR A 85 15.78 -0.66 -8.07
CA THR A 85 16.77 0.21 -8.72
C THR A 85 16.85 -0.01 -10.23
N TYR A 86 16.50 -1.22 -10.70
CA TYR A 86 16.25 -1.49 -12.11
C TYR A 86 15.13 -0.63 -12.72
N MET A 87 14.18 -0.16 -11.91
CA MET A 87 13.07 0.71 -12.35
C MET A 87 13.36 2.20 -12.20
N LEU A 88 14.51 2.57 -11.64
CA LEU A 88 14.98 3.95 -11.66
C LEU A 88 15.49 4.29 -13.06
N SER A 89 15.30 5.53 -13.47
CA SER A 89 15.79 6.05 -14.74
C SER A 89 16.08 7.54 -14.61
N GLY A 90 16.74 8.13 -15.60
CA GLY A 90 16.94 9.58 -15.64
C GLY A 90 17.76 10.11 -14.45
N GLU A 91 17.22 11.12 -13.76
CA GLU A 91 17.90 11.75 -12.62
C GLU A 91 18.01 10.80 -11.42
N ALA A 92 16.98 9.99 -11.16
CA ALA A 92 16.98 9.06 -10.03
C ALA A 92 18.00 7.93 -10.16
N GLU A 93 18.25 7.45 -11.37
CA GLU A 93 19.30 6.46 -11.62
C GLU A 93 20.68 7.05 -11.30
N ASN A 94 20.94 8.29 -11.73
CA ASN A 94 22.20 8.97 -11.49
C ASN A 94 22.42 9.25 -9.99
N TRP A 95 21.37 9.71 -9.29
CA TRP A 95 21.38 9.89 -7.84
C TRP A 95 21.70 8.58 -7.12
N TRP A 96 21.01 7.49 -7.48
CA TRP A 96 21.20 6.20 -6.82
C TRP A 96 22.62 5.66 -7.00
N ARG A 97 23.22 5.82 -8.20
CA ARG A 97 24.60 5.41 -8.48
C ARG A 97 25.62 6.05 -7.53
N PHE A 98 25.36 7.29 -7.09
CA PHE A 98 26.19 7.98 -6.10
C PHE A 98 25.84 7.54 -4.68
N ALA A 99 24.55 7.54 -4.32
CA ALA A 99 24.10 7.19 -2.97
C ALA A 99 24.48 5.75 -2.57
N SER A 100 24.40 4.80 -3.50
CA SER A 100 24.72 3.40 -3.23
C SER A 100 26.17 3.20 -2.82
N GLN A 101 27.11 3.99 -3.36
CA GLN A 101 28.54 3.90 -3.01
C GLN A 101 28.79 4.24 -1.54
N THR A 102 27.99 5.14 -0.98
CA THR A 102 28.10 5.52 0.44
C THR A 102 27.34 4.60 1.39
N LEU A 103 26.44 3.78 0.86
CA LEU A 103 25.54 2.93 1.63
C LEU A 103 25.95 1.45 1.64
N LEU A 104 26.78 0.99 0.71
CA LEU A 104 27.31 -0.37 0.73
C LEU A 104 28.14 -0.58 2.03
N GLN A 105 27.63 -1.43 2.91
CA GLN A 105 28.32 -1.90 4.11
C GLN A 105 29.05 -3.23 3.83
N GLU A 106 29.88 -3.69 4.77
CA GLU A 106 30.66 -4.93 4.66
C GLU A 106 29.79 -6.19 4.43
N ASP A 107 28.50 -6.13 4.81
CA ASP A 107 27.53 -7.24 4.73
C ASP A 107 27.02 -7.56 3.30
N GLY A 108 27.51 -6.87 2.27
CA GLY A 108 27.36 -7.29 0.87
C GLY A 108 26.06 -6.91 0.17
N TYR A 109 25.04 -6.37 0.85
CA TYR A 109 23.85 -5.77 0.20
C TYR A 109 23.22 -4.65 1.05
N ILE A 110 22.38 -3.82 0.42
CA ILE A 110 21.65 -2.73 1.09
C ILE A 110 20.24 -3.25 1.45
N PRO A 111 19.84 -3.26 2.74
CA PRO A 111 18.49 -3.63 3.13
C PRO A 111 17.42 -2.70 2.54
N TRP A 112 16.22 -3.23 2.28
CA TRP A 112 15.13 -2.45 1.68
C TRP A 112 14.74 -1.22 2.52
N GLU A 113 14.71 -1.36 3.84
CA GLU A 113 14.40 -0.25 4.76
C GLU A 113 15.43 0.88 4.68
N THR A 114 16.72 0.54 4.54
CA THR A 114 17.79 1.53 4.34
C THR A 114 17.61 2.26 3.02
N PHE A 115 17.35 1.54 1.93
CA PHE A 115 17.04 2.15 0.63
C PHE A 115 15.85 3.12 0.73
N LYS A 116 14.73 2.69 1.33
CA LYS A 116 13.54 3.55 1.50
C LYS A 116 13.85 4.82 2.27
N ALA A 117 14.59 4.71 3.38
CA ALA A 117 14.95 5.85 4.21
C ALA A 117 15.79 6.87 3.42
N THR A 118 16.79 6.41 2.67
CA THR A 118 17.64 7.28 1.84
C THR A 118 16.85 7.87 0.65
N PHE A 119 16.07 7.05 -0.06
CA PHE A 119 15.25 7.47 -1.20
C PHE A 119 14.22 8.53 -0.80
N LEU A 120 13.44 8.27 0.24
CA LEU A 120 12.46 9.24 0.75
C LEU A 120 13.14 10.43 1.43
N GLY A 121 14.39 10.31 1.90
CA GLY A 121 15.18 11.44 2.38
C GLY A 121 15.52 12.43 1.26
N ASN A 122 15.83 11.91 0.07
CA ASN A 122 16.18 12.71 -1.11
C ASN A 122 14.95 13.32 -1.79
N TYR A 123 13.91 12.51 -2.04
CA TYR A 123 12.75 12.93 -2.84
C TYR A 123 11.57 13.47 -2.02
N PHE A 124 11.56 13.21 -0.71
CA PHE A 124 10.52 13.71 0.19
C PHE A 124 11.16 14.35 1.44
N PRO A 125 11.72 15.56 1.30
CA PRO A 125 12.50 16.20 2.34
C PRO A 125 11.66 16.53 3.58
N ARG A 126 12.36 16.76 4.70
CA ARG A 126 11.77 16.84 6.04
C ARG A 126 10.76 17.98 6.19
N ASP A 127 10.99 19.10 5.53
CA ASP A 127 10.09 20.27 5.50
C ASP A 127 8.74 19.94 4.85
N LEU A 128 8.75 19.21 3.73
CA LEU A 128 7.52 18.75 3.06
C LEU A 128 6.80 17.68 3.87
N LYS A 129 7.52 16.75 4.49
CA LYS A 129 6.94 15.78 5.45
C LYS A 129 6.23 16.50 6.58
N LYS A 130 6.86 17.53 7.16
CA LYS A 130 6.26 18.38 8.20
C LYS A 130 5.04 19.15 7.67
N GLN A 131 5.08 19.64 6.44
CA GLN A 131 3.93 20.32 5.84
C GLN A 131 2.73 19.38 5.70
N LYS A 132 2.93 18.16 5.19
CA LYS A 132 1.86 17.16 5.08
C LYS A 132 1.33 16.70 6.44
N ALA A 133 2.21 16.56 7.43
CA ALA A 133 1.79 16.28 8.81
C ALA A 133 0.91 17.42 9.37
N ARG A 134 1.27 18.68 9.13
CA ARG A 134 0.41 19.82 9.52
C ARG A 134 -0.93 19.80 8.80
N GLU A 135 -0.94 19.51 7.50
CA GLU A 135 -2.18 19.38 6.72
C GLU A 135 -3.12 18.33 7.33
N PHE A 136 -2.57 17.21 7.81
CA PHE A 136 -3.34 16.19 8.51
C PHE A 136 -3.86 16.66 9.87
N LEU A 137 -3.03 17.32 10.67
CA LEU A 137 -3.38 17.79 12.01
C LEU A 137 -4.45 18.90 11.99
N GLU A 138 -4.34 19.79 11.01
CA GLU A 138 -5.25 20.91 10.80
C GLU A 138 -6.49 20.49 9.99
N LEU A 139 -6.61 19.21 9.60
CA LEU A 139 -7.75 18.72 8.84
C LEU A 139 -9.03 18.89 9.64
N LYS A 140 -9.94 19.72 9.11
CA LYS A 140 -11.30 19.93 9.63
C LYS A 140 -12.33 19.42 8.64
N GLN A 141 -13.43 18.87 9.16
CA GLN A 141 -14.61 18.51 8.37
C GLN A 141 -15.16 19.72 7.61
N GLY A 142 -15.23 20.89 8.26
CA GLY A 142 -15.79 22.10 7.67
C GLY A 142 -17.16 21.85 7.04
N ASN A 143 -17.33 22.22 5.78
CA ASN A 143 -18.57 22.05 5.02
C ASN A 143 -18.71 20.66 4.36
N MET A 144 -17.73 19.76 4.52
CA MET A 144 -17.80 18.42 3.96
C MET A 144 -18.85 17.58 4.71
N SER A 145 -19.45 16.62 4.01
CA SER A 145 -20.13 15.51 4.69
C SER A 145 -19.13 14.74 5.54
N VAL A 146 -19.60 14.03 6.56
CA VAL A 146 -18.73 13.13 7.35
C VAL A 146 -18.04 12.12 6.43
N GLY A 147 -18.73 11.62 5.41
CA GLY A 147 -18.15 10.70 4.43
C GLY A 147 -17.01 11.34 3.61
N GLY A 148 -17.16 12.58 3.17
CA GLY A 148 -16.10 13.30 2.47
C GLY A 148 -14.90 13.58 3.37
N TYR A 149 -15.17 14.01 4.61
CA TYR A 149 -14.11 14.21 5.61
C TYR A 149 -13.34 12.92 5.91
N ALA A 150 -14.04 11.80 6.08
CA ALA A 150 -13.41 10.49 6.30
C ALA A 150 -12.54 10.03 5.12
N ALA A 151 -12.99 10.27 3.88
CA ALA A 151 -12.17 9.97 2.70
C ALA A 151 -10.86 10.78 2.70
N LYS A 152 -10.93 12.09 2.97
CA LYS A 152 -9.74 12.95 3.05
C LYS A 152 -8.85 12.60 4.24
N PHE A 153 -9.44 12.20 5.36
CA PHE A 153 -8.71 11.71 6.52
C PHE A 153 -7.89 10.47 6.16
N HIS A 154 -8.51 9.45 5.56
CA HIS A 154 -7.82 8.23 5.10
C HIS A 154 -6.72 8.51 4.07
N GLU A 155 -6.93 9.47 3.17
CA GLU A 155 -5.91 9.87 2.19
C GLU A 155 -4.63 10.40 2.85
N LEU A 156 -4.80 11.20 3.92
CA LEU A 156 -3.71 11.86 4.62
C LEU A 156 -3.14 11.02 5.79
N MET A 157 -3.83 9.96 6.23
CA MET A 157 -3.37 9.05 7.29
C MET A 157 -1.97 8.48 7.03
N LYS A 158 -1.56 8.32 5.77
CA LYS A 158 -0.21 7.88 5.39
C LYS A 158 0.91 8.79 5.92
N TYR A 159 0.61 10.02 6.31
CA TYR A 159 1.57 10.97 6.89
C TYR A 159 1.57 10.97 8.43
N TRP A 160 0.68 10.22 9.08
CA TRP A 160 0.60 10.10 10.54
C TRP A 160 1.91 9.62 11.21
N PRO A 161 2.60 8.57 10.71
CA PRO A 161 3.83 8.07 11.34
C PRO A 161 4.99 9.07 11.36
N HIS A 162 4.89 10.16 10.59
CA HIS A 162 5.92 11.21 10.56
C HIS A 162 5.75 12.25 11.67
N TYR A 163 4.70 12.17 12.49
CA TYR A 163 4.40 13.14 13.55
C TYR A 163 4.47 12.54 14.97
N GLN A 164 4.11 11.28 15.16
CA GLN A 164 4.10 10.63 16.47
C GLN A 164 4.90 9.34 16.48
N HIS A 165 5.61 9.09 17.59
CA HIS A 165 6.24 7.80 17.90
C HIS A 165 5.22 6.73 18.38
N ASN A 166 3.93 7.06 18.38
CA ASN A 166 2.86 6.25 18.97
C ASN A 166 1.75 6.03 17.94
N ASP A 167 1.62 4.79 17.47
CA ASP A 167 0.71 4.40 16.39
C ASP A 167 -0.62 3.83 16.96
N GLY A 168 -1.13 4.42 18.03
CA GLY A 168 -2.37 3.95 18.66
C GLY A 168 -3.61 4.33 17.85
N GLU A 169 -4.52 3.37 17.63
CA GLU A 169 -5.83 3.64 16.99
C GLU A 169 -6.66 4.67 17.79
N GLU A 170 -6.44 4.75 19.10
CA GLU A 170 -7.04 5.75 19.99
C GLU A 170 -6.61 7.19 19.65
N ASP A 171 -5.31 7.43 19.40
CA ASP A 171 -4.81 8.76 19.02
C ASP A 171 -5.37 9.17 17.63
N LEU A 172 -5.54 8.20 16.72
CA LEU A 172 -6.20 8.42 15.43
C LEU A 172 -7.69 8.77 15.59
N CYS A 173 -8.40 8.09 16.49
CA CYS A 173 -9.80 8.42 16.80
C CYS A 173 -9.92 9.82 17.40
N ALA A 174 -9.06 10.18 18.36
CA ALA A 174 -9.02 11.51 18.94
C ALA A 174 -8.76 12.60 17.89
N GLN A 175 -7.83 12.34 16.96
CA GLN A 175 -7.55 13.26 15.86
C GLN A 175 -8.76 13.38 14.90
N PHE A 176 -9.41 12.26 14.56
CA PHE A 176 -10.62 12.29 13.75
C PHE A 176 -11.73 13.11 14.42
N GLU A 177 -12.00 12.87 15.70
CA GLU A 177 -12.99 13.61 16.49
C GLU A 177 -12.68 15.11 16.57
N HIS A 178 -11.40 15.47 16.74
CA HIS A 178 -10.96 16.85 16.83
C HIS A 178 -11.24 17.67 15.56
N GLY A 179 -11.23 17.00 14.40
CA GLY A 179 -11.55 17.63 13.12
C GLY A 179 -13.04 17.70 12.78
N LEU A 180 -13.91 16.99 13.50
CA LEU A 180 -15.36 17.03 13.26
C LEU A 180 -15.96 18.41 13.54
N ARG A 181 -17.10 18.70 12.90
CA ARG A 181 -17.89 19.88 13.25
C ARG A 181 -18.36 19.81 14.71
N PRO A 182 -18.48 20.95 15.41
CA PRO A 182 -18.82 20.98 16.84
C PRO A 182 -20.11 20.24 17.21
N ASP A 183 -21.14 20.30 16.36
CA ASP A 183 -22.44 19.66 16.57
C ASP A 183 -22.34 18.12 16.60
N ILE A 184 -21.54 17.56 15.67
CA ILE A 184 -21.29 16.12 15.60
C ILE A 184 -20.36 15.72 16.73
N ARG A 185 -19.24 16.44 16.91
CA ARG A 185 -18.22 16.17 17.93
C ARG A 185 -18.83 16.06 19.32
N ALA A 186 -19.64 17.04 19.72
CA ALA A 186 -20.28 17.07 21.04
C ALA A 186 -21.15 15.82 21.30
N THR A 187 -21.76 15.26 20.26
CA THR A 187 -22.58 14.06 20.37
C THR A 187 -21.74 12.79 20.45
N VAL A 188 -20.68 12.69 19.63
CA VAL A 188 -19.90 11.44 19.52
C VAL A 188 -18.87 11.28 20.63
N SER A 189 -18.29 12.37 21.15
CA SER A 189 -17.24 12.31 22.18
C SER A 189 -17.72 11.71 23.52
N VAL A 190 -19.03 11.70 23.78
CA VAL A 190 -19.60 11.06 24.99
C VAL A 190 -19.44 9.53 24.96
N PHE A 191 -19.31 8.94 23.76
CA PHE A 191 -19.20 7.50 23.61
C PHE A 191 -17.76 6.96 23.71
N GLN A 192 -16.75 7.85 23.82
CA GLN A 192 -15.33 7.49 23.98
C GLN A 192 -14.89 6.37 23.02
N LEU A 193 -15.14 6.57 21.73
CA LEU A 193 -14.94 5.53 20.72
C LEU A 193 -13.45 5.42 20.36
N THR A 194 -12.91 4.22 20.47
CA THR A 194 -11.50 3.91 20.22
C THR A 194 -11.26 3.15 18.93
N GLU A 195 -12.32 2.83 18.19
CA GLU A 195 -12.28 2.17 16.89
C GLU A 195 -12.70 3.13 15.78
N LEU A 196 -11.80 3.39 14.84
CA LEU A 196 -12.03 4.39 13.80
C LEU A 196 -13.23 4.04 12.90
N PRO A 197 -13.43 2.79 12.45
CA PRO A 197 -14.60 2.42 11.64
C PRO A 197 -15.94 2.68 12.36
N THR A 198 -15.99 2.36 13.66
CA THR A 198 -17.17 2.54 14.51
C THR A 198 -17.47 4.03 14.70
N LEU A 199 -16.45 4.84 14.96
CA LEU A 199 -16.54 6.30 15.06
C LEU A 199 -17.08 6.93 13.78
N VAL A 200 -16.50 6.60 12.63
CA VAL A 200 -16.92 7.12 11.32
C VAL A 200 -18.38 6.76 11.03
N SER A 201 -18.77 5.50 11.30
CA SER A 201 -20.15 5.04 11.09
C SER A 201 -21.16 5.83 11.93
N LYS A 202 -20.91 5.98 13.23
CA LYS A 202 -21.79 6.74 14.14
C LYS A 202 -21.90 8.22 13.76
N CYS A 203 -20.79 8.85 13.36
CA CYS A 203 -20.79 10.22 12.86
C CYS A 203 -21.69 10.36 11.61
N ARG A 204 -21.61 9.41 10.66
CA ARG A 204 -22.43 9.42 9.44
C ARG A 204 -23.91 9.25 9.75
N ILE A 205 -24.27 8.34 10.65
CA ILE A 205 -25.65 8.11 11.08
C ILE A 205 -26.22 9.38 11.72
N PHE A 206 -25.46 10.01 12.61
CA PHE A 206 -25.88 11.26 13.24
C PHE A 206 -26.10 12.38 12.21
N GLU A 207 -25.15 12.59 11.28
CA GLU A 207 -25.27 13.60 10.23
C GLU A 207 -26.50 13.39 9.33
N ALA A 208 -26.84 12.13 9.01
CA ALA A 208 -28.04 11.81 8.24
C ALA A 208 -29.32 12.16 9.01
N ASN A 209 -29.36 11.84 10.30
CA ASN A 209 -30.52 12.09 11.17
C ASN A 209 -30.76 13.58 11.45
N THR A 210 -29.71 14.41 11.47
CA THR A 210 -29.84 15.85 11.67
C THR A 210 -30.23 16.60 10.39
N LYS A 211 -29.74 16.17 9.22
CA LYS A 211 -30.15 16.73 7.91
C LYS A 211 -31.63 16.52 7.60
N GLY A 212 -32.25 15.44 8.10
CA GLY A 212 -33.68 15.20 7.93
C GLY A 212 -34.58 16.15 8.74
N LYS A 213 -34.08 16.74 9.84
CA LYS A 213 -34.88 17.56 10.75
C LYS A 213 -35.00 19.04 10.36
N THR A 214 -34.10 19.56 9.51
CA THR A 214 -34.09 20.98 9.11
C THR A 214 -35.12 21.34 8.03
N VAL A 215 -35.74 20.36 7.36
CA VAL A 215 -36.74 20.60 6.30
C VAL A 215 -38.16 20.76 6.86
N ASP A 216 -38.49 20.12 7.98
CA ASP A 216 -39.87 20.03 8.49
C ASP A 216 -40.37 21.23 9.30
N THR A 217 -39.53 22.22 9.65
CA THR A 217 -39.95 23.31 10.56
C THR A 217 -40.49 24.57 9.86
N ARG A 218 -40.72 24.57 8.55
CA ARG A 218 -41.17 25.77 7.79
C ARG A 218 -42.66 25.82 7.42
N ILE A 219 -43.48 24.83 7.77
CA ILE A 219 -44.91 24.83 7.42
C ILE A 219 -45.76 24.63 8.67
N GLY A 220 -46.20 25.73 9.29
CA GLY A 220 -47.15 25.64 10.40
C GLY A 220 -47.21 26.85 11.32
N GLY A 221 -47.29 28.07 10.78
CA GLY A 221 -47.70 29.23 11.57
C GLY A 221 -49.22 29.21 11.77
N PRO A 222 -49.76 29.48 12.98
CA PRO A 222 -51.19 29.38 13.25
C PRO A 222 -51.94 30.58 12.65
N VAL A 223 -52.95 30.29 11.84
CA VAL A 223 -53.94 31.28 11.39
C VAL A 223 -54.84 31.60 12.59
N ARG A 224 -54.71 32.80 13.13
CA ARG A 224 -55.75 33.41 13.98
C ARG A 224 -56.85 33.94 13.06
N GLN A 225 -58.08 33.53 13.29
CA GLN A 225 -59.26 34.22 12.78
C GLN A 225 -60.00 34.82 13.98
N ASP A 226 -60.40 36.08 13.77
CA ASP A 226 -61.03 37.01 14.69
C ASP A 226 -62.44 36.59 15.14
#